data_AF-A0A1X0UQV1-F1
#
_entry.id   AF-A0A1X0UQV1-F1
#
_cell.length_a   1.000
_cell.length_b   1.000
_cell.length_c   1.000
_cell.angle_alpha   90.00
_cell.angle_beta   90.00
_cell.angle_gamma   90.00
#
_symmetry.space_group_name_H-M   'P 1'
#
loop_
_entity.id
_entity.type
_entity.pdbx_description
1 polymer ?
#
loop_
_entity_poly.entity_id
_entity_poly.type
_entity_poly.pdbx_seq_one_letter_code
_entity_poly.pdbx_strand_id
1 'polypeptide(L)'
;MADTERVPTAVDILESAAFGANPGLWPLPSAHDPNAMWLRAIALGGQGRYALGRAELDTLENALPAGRTVLSLAGSTRASWWRQIGDHRTAERFDGLAIALVGATGGVGCPLLIEARCDALTGLAADALGSGRFVLSSAFLDRCRSTLAQYPSWDLWRPQLRLRWVAAELAMFSGDGPAAVRHALDARERATDIVSLRHRVKTDLIAAAAYSSVGDLDGARALACSVLDTCSELGLLPLRWASAMLLHGIGEGSTAEKVVAESAALLGRRGGDVIAV
;
A
#
# COMPACT_ATOMS: atom_id res chain seq x y z
N MET A 1 -26.11 -6.38 -33.16
CA MET A 1 -24.65 -6.14 -33.06
C MET A 1 -24.16 -6.96 -31.89
N ALA A 2 -23.47 -8.07 -32.15
CA ALA A 2 -22.83 -8.84 -31.10
C ALA A 2 -21.68 -8.00 -30.54
N ASP A 3 -21.78 -7.67 -29.25
CA ASP A 3 -20.72 -7.01 -28.50
C ASP A 3 -19.51 -7.95 -28.53
N THR A 4 -18.49 -7.59 -29.28
CA THR A 4 -17.31 -8.45 -29.45
C THR A 4 -16.45 -8.21 -28.22
N GLU A 5 -16.67 -9.03 -27.19
CA GLU A 5 -15.96 -8.95 -25.92
C GLU A 5 -14.45 -8.99 -26.19
N ARG A 6 -13.79 -7.84 -26.00
CA ARG A 6 -12.36 -7.70 -26.26
C ARG A 6 -11.60 -8.61 -25.30
N VAL A 7 -10.84 -9.56 -25.86
CA VAL A 7 -9.97 -10.43 -25.06
C VAL A 7 -8.96 -9.54 -24.29
N PRO A 8 -8.90 -9.63 -22.95
CA PRO A 8 -7.99 -8.85 -22.14
C PRO A 8 -6.52 -9.09 -22.53
N THR A 9 -5.73 -8.04 -22.63
CA THR A 9 -4.28 -8.13 -22.83
C THR A 9 -3.58 -8.53 -21.54
N ALA A 10 -2.30 -8.94 -21.63
CA ALA A 10 -1.49 -9.22 -20.45
C ALA A 10 -1.40 -8.01 -19.49
N VAL A 11 -1.35 -6.78 -20.04
CA VAL A 11 -1.34 -5.55 -19.25
C VAL A 11 -2.67 -5.36 -18.54
N ASP A 12 -3.81 -5.52 -19.22
CA ASP A 12 -5.15 -5.41 -18.59
C ASP A 12 -5.30 -6.40 -17.41
N ILE A 13 -4.77 -7.61 -17.57
CA ILE A 13 -4.76 -8.65 -16.52
C ILE A 13 -3.88 -8.21 -15.34
N LEU A 14 -2.70 -7.65 -15.59
CA LEU A 14 -1.79 -7.17 -14.55
C LEU A 14 -2.34 -5.93 -13.84
N GLU A 15 -2.98 -5.01 -14.56
CA GLU A 15 -3.69 -3.87 -13.97
C GLU A 15 -4.83 -4.34 -13.06
N SER A 16 -5.60 -5.34 -13.50
CA SER A 16 -6.66 -5.94 -12.68
C SER A 16 -6.13 -6.57 -11.39
N ALA A 17 -4.96 -7.20 -11.44
CA ALA A 17 -4.31 -7.80 -10.27
C ALA A 17 -3.64 -6.76 -9.34
N ALA A 18 -3.03 -5.72 -9.89
CA ALA A 18 -2.33 -4.68 -9.13
C ALA A 18 -3.31 -3.69 -8.48
N PHE A 19 -4.31 -3.26 -9.26
CA PHE A 19 -5.18 -2.11 -8.98
C PHE A 19 -6.66 -2.36 -9.25
N GLY A 20 -7.08 -3.61 -9.51
CA GLY A 20 -8.47 -3.91 -9.85
C GLY A 20 -9.11 -5.00 -8.99
N ALA A 21 -10.00 -5.76 -9.63
CA ALA A 21 -10.90 -6.71 -9.00
C ALA A 21 -10.29 -8.11 -8.77
N ASN A 22 -9.10 -8.39 -9.31
CA ASN A 22 -8.50 -9.72 -9.28
C ASN A 22 -7.16 -9.78 -8.53
N PRO A 23 -7.04 -9.24 -7.30
CA PRO A 23 -5.75 -9.17 -6.61
C PRO A 23 -5.15 -10.54 -6.27
N GLY A 24 -5.97 -11.59 -6.17
CA GLY A 24 -5.56 -12.97 -5.91
C GLY A 24 -5.12 -13.76 -7.15
N LEU A 25 -5.14 -13.15 -8.35
CA LEU A 25 -4.84 -13.85 -9.59
C LEU A 25 -3.45 -14.51 -9.56
N TRP A 26 -3.41 -15.81 -9.79
CA TRP A 26 -2.18 -16.59 -9.84
C TRP A 26 -2.33 -17.82 -10.75
N PRO A 27 -1.35 -18.14 -11.62
CA PRO A 27 -0.13 -17.38 -11.91
C PRO A 27 -0.41 -16.07 -12.64
N LEU A 28 0.44 -15.06 -12.44
CA LEU A 28 0.39 -13.80 -13.19
C LEU A 28 1.04 -13.98 -14.58
N PRO A 29 0.56 -13.30 -15.64
CA PRO A 29 1.19 -13.33 -16.96
C PRO A 29 2.56 -12.64 -16.95
N SER A 30 3.47 -13.09 -17.82
CA SER A 30 4.80 -12.51 -18.01
C SER A 30 4.71 -11.03 -18.39
N ALA A 31 5.69 -10.23 -17.94
CA ALA A 31 5.81 -8.82 -18.30
C ALA A 31 7.15 -8.58 -19.02
N HIS A 32 7.15 -7.68 -20.01
CA HIS A 32 8.33 -7.41 -20.85
C HIS A 32 8.64 -5.92 -21.03
N ASP A 33 7.67 -5.03 -20.77
CA ASP A 33 7.89 -3.59 -20.72
C ASP A 33 7.92 -3.09 -19.26
N PRO A 34 8.58 -1.94 -18.99
CA PRO A 34 8.74 -1.44 -17.62
C PRO A 34 7.42 -1.21 -16.86
N ASN A 35 6.34 -0.82 -17.54
CA ASN A 35 5.06 -0.57 -16.87
C ASN A 35 4.41 -1.89 -16.46
N ALA A 36 4.36 -2.87 -17.36
CA ALA A 36 3.85 -4.21 -17.04
C ALA A 36 4.66 -4.87 -15.92
N MET A 37 5.99 -4.72 -15.91
CA MET A 37 6.85 -5.27 -14.87
C MET A 37 6.56 -4.63 -13.50
N TRP A 38 6.34 -3.31 -13.48
CA TRP A 38 5.93 -2.61 -12.26
C TRP A 38 4.55 -3.08 -11.75
N LEU A 39 3.55 -3.21 -12.62
CA LEU A 39 2.22 -3.73 -12.27
C LEU A 39 2.31 -5.16 -11.71
N ARG A 40 3.09 -6.02 -12.36
CA ARG A 40 3.35 -7.39 -11.92
C ARG A 40 4.00 -7.41 -10.53
N ALA A 41 5.00 -6.56 -10.29
CA ALA A 41 5.63 -6.43 -8.98
C ALA A 41 4.62 -6.00 -7.89
N ILE A 42 3.74 -5.04 -8.17
CA ILE A 42 2.69 -4.60 -7.24
C ILE A 42 1.75 -5.74 -6.88
N ALA A 43 1.29 -6.50 -7.88
CA ALA A 43 0.42 -7.65 -7.68
C ALA A 43 1.10 -8.73 -6.83
N LEU A 44 2.35 -9.09 -7.17
CA LEU A 44 3.17 -10.02 -6.38
C LEU A 44 3.32 -9.58 -4.93
N GLY A 45 3.60 -8.29 -4.70
CA GLY A 45 3.68 -7.70 -3.37
C GLY A 45 2.36 -7.77 -2.61
N GLY A 46 1.22 -7.53 -3.27
CA GLY A 46 -0.12 -7.67 -2.68
C GLY A 46 -0.42 -9.09 -2.21
N GLN A 47 0.14 -10.10 -2.88
CA GLN A 47 0.02 -11.51 -2.55
C GLN A 47 1.09 -12.01 -1.55
N GLY A 48 1.97 -11.12 -1.07
CA GLY A 48 3.08 -11.45 -0.17
C GLY A 48 4.20 -12.26 -0.84
N ARG A 49 4.33 -12.21 -2.17
CA ARG A 49 5.38 -12.90 -2.94
C ARG A 49 6.61 -12.01 -3.13
N TYR A 50 7.17 -11.50 -2.05
CA TYR A 50 8.19 -10.44 -2.11
C TYR A 50 9.48 -10.84 -2.81
N ALA A 51 9.94 -12.08 -2.69
CA ALA A 51 11.12 -12.55 -3.42
C ALA A 51 10.94 -12.45 -4.95
N LEU A 52 9.78 -12.86 -5.45
CA LEU A 52 9.44 -12.73 -6.87
C LEU A 52 9.25 -11.27 -7.27
N GLY A 53 8.56 -10.48 -6.45
CA GLY A 53 8.38 -9.05 -6.69
C GLY A 53 9.72 -8.31 -6.75
N ARG A 54 10.67 -8.63 -5.87
CA ARG A 54 12.02 -8.05 -5.89
C ARG A 54 12.76 -8.41 -7.17
N ALA A 55 12.75 -9.68 -7.57
CA ALA A 55 13.40 -10.10 -8.81
C ALA A 55 12.82 -9.38 -10.05
N GLU A 56 11.50 -9.14 -10.05
CA GLU A 56 10.83 -8.36 -11.10
C GLU A 56 11.32 -6.90 -11.12
N LEU A 57 11.38 -6.24 -9.95
CA LEU A 57 11.88 -4.87 -9.83
C LEU A 57 13.38 -4.76 -10.12
N ASP A 58 14.19 -5.76 -9.74
CA ASP A 58 15.61 -5.82 -10.06
C ASP A 58 15.79 -5.87 -11.59
N THR A 59 14.97 -6.65 -12.29
CA THR A 59 15.01 -6.71 -13.76
C THR A 59 14.58 -5.37 -14.38
N LEU A 60 13.54 -4.73 -13.84
CA LEU A 60 13.04 -3.43 -14.32
C LEU A 60 14.12 -2.34 -14.19
N GLU A 61 14.82 -2.32 -13.06
CA GLU A 61 15.86 -1.33 -12.76
C GLU A 61 17.12 -1.52 -13.60
N ASN A 62 17.41 -2.77 -14.00
CA ASN A 62 18.56 -3.11 -14.84
C ASN A 62 18.26 -3.07 -16.35
N ALA A 63 16.98 -2.95 -16.75
CA ALA A 63 16.58 -2.86 -18.15
C ALA A 63 16.69 -1.40 -18.68
N LEU A 64 17.45 -1.20 -19.76
CA LEU A 64 17.55 0.09 -20.49
C LEU A 64 16.27 0.39 -21.31
N PRO A 65 15.78 1.66 -21.44
CA PRO A 65 15.82 2.78 -20.51
C PRO A 65 14.42 3.00 -19.88
N ALA A 66 14.19 2.48 -18.67
CA ALA A 66 12.99 2.88 -17.92
C ALA A 66 13.03 4.38 -17.58
N GLY A 67 11.93 5.09 -17.82
CA GLY A 67 11.84 6.51 -17.47
C GLY A 67 11.95 6.72 -15.96
N ARG A 68 12.57 7.83 -15.53
CA ARG A 68 12.75 8.19 -14.10
C ARG A 68 11.49 8.07 -13.25
N THR A 69 10.32 8.32 -13.84
CA THR A 69 9.01 8.21 -13.18
C THR A 69 8.67 6.77 -12.82
N VAL A 70 8.88 5.82 -13.74
CA VAL A 70 8.64 4.40 -13.49
C VAL A 70 9.65 3.86 -12.48
N LEU A 71 10.91 4.28 -12.56
CA LEU A 71 11.93 3.93 -11.57
C LEU A 71 11.59 4.46 -10.16
N SER A 72 11.03 5.66 -10.05
CA SER A 72 10.52 6.20 -8.78
C SER A 72 9.36 5.37 -8.22
N LEU A 73 8.42 4.95 -9.07
CA LEU A 73 7.30 4.09 -8.68
C LEU A 73 7.77 2.69 -8.25
N ALA A 74 8.74 2.12 -8.96
CA ALA A 74 9.40 0.86 -8.59
C ALA A 74 10.10 0.97 -7.24
N GLY A 75 10.89 2.02 -7.02
CA GLY A 75 11.53 2.31 -5.73
C GLY A 75 10.52 2.40 -4.58
N SER A 76 9.43 3.17 -4.78
CA SER A 76 8.37 3.31 -3.77
C SER A 76 7.61 2.00 -3.52
N THR A 77 7.48 1.16 -4.56
CA THR A 77 6.89 -0.17 -4.44
C THR A 77 7.78 -1.07 -3.57
N ARG A 78 9.10 -1.08 -3.81
CA ARG A 78 10.06 -1.84 -2.99
C ARG A 78 10.08 -1.33 -1.54
N ALA A 79 10.09 -0.01 -1.34
CA ALA A 79 10.03 0.61 -0.02
C ALA A 79 8.82 0.12 0.79
N SER A 80 7.65 0.02 0.15
CA SER A 80 6.42 -0.42 0.81
C SER A 80 6.49 -1.82 1.40
N TRP A 81 7.30 -2.72 0.83
CA TRP A 81 7.45 -4.09 1.35
C TRP A 81 8.36 -4.13 2.58
N TRP A 82 9.46 -3.36 2.56
CA TRP A 82 10.33 -3.20 3.73
C TRP A 82 9.57 -2.58 4.91
N ARG A 83 8.73 -1.58 4.63
CA ARG A 83 7.84 -0.99 5.62
C ARG A 83 6.84 -2.00 6.19
N GLN A 84 6.27 -2.84 5.33
CA GLN A 84 5.30 -3.86 5.74
C GLN A 84 5.88 -4.88 6.72
N ILE A 85 7.19 -5.13 6.65
CA ILE A 85 7.90 -6.03 7.56
C ILE A 85 8.60 -5.32 8.73
N GLY A 86 8.45 -3.99 8.83
CA GLY A 86 8.97 -3.17 9.94
C GLY A 86 10.35 -2.53 9.71
N ASP A 87 11.01 -2.75 8.57
CA ASP A 87 12.29 -2.11 8.26
C ASP A 87 12.10 -0.73 7.61
N HIS A 88 11.72 0.23 8.43
CA HIS A 88 11.49 1.62 8.02
C HIS A 88 12.77 2.31 7.53
N ARG A 89 13.95 1.90 8.01
CA ARG A 89 15.23 2.50 7.60
C ARG A 89 15.58 2.13 6.16
N THR A 90 15.39 0.87 5.80
CA THR A 90 15.59 0.42 4.43
C THR A 90 14.52 0.99 3.50
N ALA A 91 13.26 1.03 3.94
CA ALA A 91 12.18 1.67 3.20
C ALA A 91 12.47 3.15 2.89
N GLU A 92 12.93 3.93 3.88
CA GLU A 92 13.24 5.36 3.73
C GLU A 92 14.34 5.59 2.68
N ARG A 93 15.32 4.69 2.58
CA ARG A 93 16.36 4.78 1.54
C ARG A 93 15.77 4.66 0.15
N PHE A 94 14.86 3.71 -0.07
CA PHE A 94 14.23 3.50 -1.36
C PHE A 94 13.30 4.66 -1.74
N ASP A 95 12.48 5.15 -0.82
CA ASP A 95 11.62 6.32 -1.08
C ASP A 95 12.44 7.62 -1.23
N GLY A 96 13.59 7.73 -0.56
CA GLY A 96 14.55 8.81 -0.73
C GLY A 96 15.18 8.83 -2.13
N LEU A 97 15.56 7.67 -2.65
CA LEU A 97 16.02 7.52 -4.04
C LEU A 97 14.89 7.82 -5.03
N ALA A 98 13.67 7.35 -4.76
CA ALA A 98 12.51 7.61 -5.59
C ALA A 98 12.23 9.12 -5.71
N ILE A 99 12.19 9.85 -4.59
CA ILE A 99 11.96 11.30 -4.63
C ILE A 99 13.10 12.07 -5.32
N ALA A 100 14.34 11.57 -5.24
CA ALA A 100 15.48 12.17 -5.95
C ALA A 100 15.34 12.05 -7.48
N LEU A 101 14.73 10.98 -7.99
CA LEU A 101 14.49 10.79 -9.42
C LEU A 101 13.45 11.77 -9.99
N VAL A 102 12.40 12.09 -9.23
CA VAL A 102 11.25 12.88 -9.71
C VAL A 102 11.19 14.31 -9.16
N GLY A 103 12.08 14.63 -8.21
CA GLY A 103 12.15 15.90 -7.49
C GLY A 103 11.05 16.06 -6.45
N ALA A 104 11.38 16.70 -5.32
CA ALA A 104 10.42 17.00 -4.24
C ALA A 104 9.48 18.17 -4.56
N THR A 105 9.83 18.99 -5.55
CA THR A 105 9.04 20.12 -6.05
C THR A 105 9.05 20.11 -7.57
N GLY A 106 8.06 20.75 -8.18
CA GLY A 106 7.93 20.88 -9.62
C GLY A 106 6.57 21.48 -9.96
N GLY A 107 6.41 22.02 -11.17
CA GLY A 107 5.13 22.51 -11.67
C GLY A 107 4.18 21.38 -12.06
N VAL A 108 3.01 21.76 -12.60
CA VAL A 108 2.02 20.83 -13.15
C VAL A 108 2.68 20.04 -14.28
N GLY A 109 3.04 18.79 -13.97
CA GLY A 109 3.62 17.83 -14.90
C GLY A 109 2.61 16.79 -15.34
N CYS A 110 3.07 15.77 -16.04
CA CYS A 110 2.27 14.57 -16.34
C CYS A 110 1.69 13.97 -15.03
N PRO A 111 0.41 13.54 -14.99
CA PRO A 111 -0.20 12.94 -13.80
C PRO A 111 0.62 11.81 -13.16
N LEU A 112 1.29 10.98 -13.97
CA LEU A 112 2.15 9.89 -13.49
C LEU A 112 3.37 10.42 -12.70
N LEU A 113 3.90 11.60 -13.04
CA LEU A 113 4.98 12.24 -12.30
C LEU A 113 4.50 12.74 -10.93
N ILE A 114 3.28 13.29 -10.88
CA ILE A 114 2.63 13.72 -9.64
C ILE A 114 2.40 12.50 -8.74
N GLU A 115 1.89 11.40 -9.31
CA GLU A 115 1.69 10.14 -8.61
C GLU A 115 2.99 9.60 -8.02
N ALA A 116 4.06 9.50 -8.83
CA ALA A 116 5.37 9.03 -8.38
C ALA A 116 5.95 9.88 -7.24
N ARG A 117 5.81 11.21 -7.34
CA ARG A 117 6.23 12.14 -6.28
C ARG A 117 5.43 11.94 -5.01
N CYS A 118 4.11 11.81 -5.12
CA CYS A 118 3.24 11.63 -3.96
C CYS A 118 3.45 10.27 -3.29
N ASP A 119 3.69 9.20 -4.05
CA ASP A 119 3.99 7.89 -3.50
C ASP A 119 5.28 7.91 -2.67
N ALA A 120 6.35 8.51 -3.20
CA ALA A 120 7.63 8.65 -2.49
C ALA A 120 7.50 9.54 -1.24
N LEU A 121 6.84 10.71 -1.34
CA LEU A 121 6.61 11.59 -0.19
C LEU A 121 5.78 10.93 0.91
N THR A 122 4.71 10.22 0.53
CA THR A 122 3.86 9.51 1.49
C THR A 122 4.60 8.33 2.11
N GLY A 123 5.47 7.65 1.34
CA GLY A 123 6.36 6.61 1.84
C GLY A 123 7.35 7.13 2.87
N LEU A 124 8.05 8.23 2.57
CA LEU A 124 8.92 8.95 3.52
C LEU A 124 8.17 9.37 4.79
N ALA A 125 6.93 9.84 4.66
CA ALA A 125 6.09 10.17 5.81
C ALA A 125 5.83 8.93 6.69
N ALA A 126 5.48 7.80 6.07
CA ALA A 126 5.20 6.57 6.79
C ALA A 126 6.44 5.98 7.47
N ASP A 127 7.63 6.10 6.89
CA ASP A 127 8.88 5.65 7.53
C ASP A 127 9.36 6.58 8.64
N ALA A 128 9.16 7.89 8.46
CA ALA A 128 9.38 8.86 9.54
C ALA A 128 8.45 8.55 10.72
N LEU A 129 7.16 8.29 10.46
CA LEU A 129 6.18 7.85 11.45
C LEU A 129 6.62 6.56 12.16
N GLY A 130 6.94 5.50 11.40
CA GLY A 130 7.37 4.22 11.97
C GLY A 130 8.66 4.29 12.79
N SER A 131 9.46 5.35 12.59
CA SER A 131 10.66 5.65 13.37
C SER A 131 10.42 6.67 14.51
N GLY A 132 9.18 7.04 14.79
CA GLY A 132 8.82 8.02 15.85
C GLY A 132 9.11 9.49 15.50
N ARG A 133 9.44 9.83 14.25
CA ARG A 133 9.75 11.19 13.79
C ARG A 133 8.48 11.89 13.29
N PHE A 134 7.52 12.12 14.18
CA PHE A 134 6.18 12.62 13.83
C PHE A 134 6.17 13.99 13.14
N VAL A 135 7.02 14.93 13.58
CA VAL A 135 7.14 16.25 12.94
C VAL A 135 7.60 16.13 11.48
N LEU A 136 8.56 15.25 11.22
CA LEU A 136 9.07 14.99 9.87
C LEU A 136 8.01 14.29 9.01
N SER A 137 7.28 13.32 9.59
CA SER A 137 6.12 12.70 8.93
C SER A 137 5.10 13.74 8.49
N SER A 138 4.69 14.65 9.39
CA SER A 138 3.75 15.73 9.08
C SER A 138 4.25 16.61 7.94
N ALA A 139 5.54 17.01 7.96
CA ALA A 139 6.12 17.85 6.91
C ALA A 139 6.07 17.18 5.52
N PHE A 140 6.31 15.86 5.45
CA PHE A 140 6.18 15.10 4.21
C PHE A 140 4.71 14.98 3.75
N LEU A 141 3.76 14.76 4.67
CA LEU A 141 2.32 14.75 4.34
C LEU A 141 1.85 16.11 3.82
N ASP A 142 2.32 17.20 4.40
CA ASP A 142 2.00 18.56 3.95
C ASP A 142 2.53 18.82 2.55
N ARG A 143 3.77 18.40 2.27
CA ARG A 143 4.33 18.48 0.91
C ARG A 143 3.55 17.64 -0.09
N CYS A 144 3.11 16.44 0.31
CA CYS A 144 2.29 15.57 -0.52
C CYS A 144 0.92 16.24 -0.81
N ARG A 145 0.26 16.81 0.20
CA ARG A 145 -0.96 17.62 0.04
C ARG A 145 -0.78 18.76 -0.94
N SER A 146 0.28 19.57 -0.79
CA SER A 146 0.56 20.67 -1.73
C SER A 146 0.85 20.19 -3.15
N THR A 147 1.37 18.98 -3.31
CA THR A 147 1.61 18.38 -4.62
C THR A 147 0.29 17.93 -5.26
N LEU A 148 -0.56 17.24 -4.52
CA LEU A 148 -1.89 16.81 -4.99
C LEU A 148 -2.81 17.98 -5.29
N ALA A 149 -2.71 19.09 -4.55
CA ALA A 149 -3.50 20.30 -4.80
C ALA A 149 -3.23 20.93 -6.19
N GLN A 150 -2.10 20.62 -6.83
CA GLN A 150 -1.79 21.08 -8.19
C GLN A 150 -2.55 20.29 -9.27
N TYR A 151 -3.11 19.12 -8.92
CA TYR A 151 -3.92 18.29 -9.79
C TYR A 151 -5.12 17.74 -9.00
N PRO A 152 -6.15 18.56 -8.76
CA PRO A 152 -7.29 18.21 -7.92
C PRO A 152 -8.30 17.31 -8.65
N SER A 153 -7.82 16.17 -9.16
CA SER A 153 -8.64 15.13 -9.78
C SER A 153 -8.56 13.84 -8.99
N TRP A 154 -9.67 13.11 -8.92
CA TRP A 154 -9.71 11.77 -8.34
C TRP A 154 -9.07 10.69 -9.23
N ASP A 155 -8.62 11.03 -10.45
CA ASP A 155 -7.85 10.11 -11.30
C ASP A 155 -6.59 9.59 -10.59
N LEU A 156 -6.01 10.42 -9.71
CA LEU A 156 -4.89 10.06 -8.83
C LEU A 156 -5.40 9.54 -7.47
N TRP A 157 -6.36 8.62 -7.47
CA TRP A 157 -6.98 8.11 -6.25
C TRP A 157 -5.96 7.41 -5.33
N ARG A 158 -4.95 6.71 -5.90
CA ARG A 158 -3.97 5.93 -5.11
C ARG A 158 -3.15 6.79 -4.15
N PRO A 159 -2.42 7.83 -4.59
CA PRO A 159 -1.68 8.70 -3.68
C PRO A 159 -2.62 9.44 -2.72
N GLN A 160 -3.84 9.76 -3.14
CA GLN A 160 -4.84 10.40 -2.28
C GLN A 160 -5.32 9.49 -1.13
N LEU A 161 -5.52 8.20 -1.38
CA LEU A 161 -5.84 7.23 -0.31
C LEU A 161 -4.65 7.02 0.61
N ARG A 162 -3.45 6.81 0.05
CA ARG A 162 -2.23 6.60 0.84
C ARG A 162 -1.94 7.79 1.76
N LEU A 163 -2.11 9.02 1.28
CA LEU A 163 -1.98 10.24 2.09
C LEU A 163 -2.90 10.18 3.32
N ARG A 164 -4.16 9.76 3.15
CA ARG A 164 -5.14 9.66 4.24
C ARG A 164 -4.83 8.53 5.20
N TRP A 165 -4.35 7.39 4.70
CA TRP A 165 -3.93 6.29 5.56
C TRP A 165 -2.81 6.72 6.50
N VAL A 166 -1.75 7.34 5.97
CA VAL A 166 -0.61 7.78 6.78
C VAL A 166 -0.99 8.97 7.67
N ALA A 167 -1.90 9.85 7.24
CA ALA A 167 -2.44 10.91 8.11
C ALA A 167 -3.27 10.33 9.28
N ALA A 168 -4.07 9.30 9.04
CA ALA A 168 -4.80 8.59 10.09
C ALA A 168 -3.82 7.92 11.07
N GLU A 169 -2.84 7.17 10.56
CA GLU A 169 -1.81 6.54 11.38
C GLU A 169 -1.05 7.59 12.21
N LEU A 170 -0.64 8.72 11.61
CA LEU A 170 0.07 9.80 12.33
C LEU A 170 -0.77 10.33 13.49
N ALA A 171 -2.07 10.53 13.25
CA ALA A 171 -3.00 10.97 14.28
C ALA A 171 -3.16 9.92 15.40
N MET A 172 -3.24 8.62 15.08
CA MET A 172 -3.26 7.54 16.08
C MET A 172 -2.00 7.59 16.96
N PHE A 173 -0.81 7.62 16.34
CA PHE A 173 0.47 7.58 17.06
C PHE A 173 0.79 8.89 17.80
N SER A 174 0.18 10.00 17.42
CA SER A 174 0.33 11.30 18.08
C SER A 174 -0.75 11.56 19.15
N GLY A 175 -1.69 10.64 19.35
CA GLY A 175 -2.75 10.75 20.36
C GLY A 175 -3.97 11.61 19.94
N ASP A 176 -4.10 11.97 18.67
CA ASP A 176 -5.29 12.65 18.13
C ASP A 176 -6.28 11.62 17.54
N GLY A 177 -6.92 10.88 18.45
CA GLY A 177 -7.93 9.88 18.10
C GLY A 177 -9.06 10.40 17.20
N PRO A 178 -9.68 11.55 17.50
CA PRO A 178 -10.69 12.14 16.63
C PRO A 178 -10.18 12.41 15.20
N ALA A 179 -8.96 12.92 15.02
CA ALA A 179 -8.40 13.09 13.67
C ALA A 179 -8.12 11.75 12.98
N ALA A 180 -7.65 10.74 13.72
CA ALA A 180 -7.41 9.41 13.17
C ALA A 180 -8.68 8.83 12.55
N VAL A 181 -9.80 8.86 13.29
CA VAL A 181 -11.11 8.38 12.80
C VAL A 181 -11.59 9.21 11.62
N ARG A 182 -11.49 10.55 11.66
CA ARG A 182 -11.89 11.41 10.53
C ARG A 182 -11.13 11.06 9.25
N HIS A 183 -9.81 10.93 9.32
CA HIS A 183 -8.99 10.58 8.16
C HIS A 183 -9.29 9.18 7.62
N ALA A 184 -9.49 8.20 8.52
CA ALA A 184 -9.82 6.85 8.12
C ALA A 184 -11.20 6.76 7.43
N LEU A 185 -12.21 7.44 7.97
CA LEU A 185 -13.56 7.44 7.39
C LEU A 185 -13.64 8.21 6.06
N ASP A 186 -12.95 9.35 5.93
CA ASP A 186 -12.84 10.05 4.63
C ASP A 186 -12.11 9.17 3.59
N ALA A 187 -11.13 8.37 4.00
CA ALA A 187 -10.52 7.38 3.11
C ALA A 187 -11.51 6.28 2.69
N ARG A 188 -12.30 5.75 3.63
CA ARG A 188 -13.30 4.70 3.34
C ARG A 188 -14.39 5.19 2.40
N GLU A 189 -14.94 6.37 2.64
CA GLU A 189 -15.95 6.98 1.78
C GLU A 189 -15.43 7.09 0.35
N ARG A 190 -14.20 7.57 0.17
CA ARG A 190 -13.60 7.69 -1.16
C ARG A 190 -13.24 6.36 -1.81
N ALA A 191 -13.01 5.32 -1.00
CA ALA A 191 -12.65 4.01 -1.50
C ALA A 191 -13.85 3.25 -2.12
N THR A 192 -15.10 3.71 -1.90
CA THR A 192 -16.28 3.09 -2.52
C THR A 192 -16.20 3.11 -4.03
N ASP A 193 -15.61 4.15 -4.61
CA ASP A 193 -15.64 4.38 -6.05
C ASP A 193 -14.43 3.81 -6.80
N ILE A 194 -13.44 3.23 -6.09
CA ILE A 194 -12.23 2.69 -6.72
C ILE A 194 -12.38 1.21 -7.05
N VAL A 195 -11.90 0.76 -8.22
CA VAL A 195 -11.99 -0.66 -8.62
C VAL A 195 -11.06 -1.59 -7.83
N SER A 196 -10.05 -1.05 -7.14
CA SER A 196 -9.06 -1.87 -6.44
C SER A 196 -9.57 -2.48 -5.13
N LEU A 197 -9.88 -3.77 -5.15
CA LEU A 197 -10.30 -4.50 -3.93
C LEU A 197 -9.23 -4.47 -2.85
N ARG A 198 -7.94 -4.61 -3.22
CA ARG A 198 -6.84 -4.53 -2.27
C ARG A 198 -6.79 -3.19 -1.52
N HIS A 199 -6.99 -2.08 -2.22
CA HIS A 199 -6.92 -0.76 -1.58
C HIS A 199 -8.18 -0.49 -0.73
N ARG A 200 -9.35 -0.99 -1.13
CA ARG A 200 -10.56 -1.00 -0.28
C ARG A 200 -10.30 -1.74 1.04
N VAL A 201 -9.81 -2.98 0.96
CA VAL A 201 -9.49 -3.81 2.14
C VAL A 201 -8.44 -3.17 3.04
N LYS A 202 -7.36 -2.60 2.47
CA LYS A 202 -6.37 -1.84 3.25
C LYS A 202 -7.01 -0.63 3.94
N THR A 203 -7.94 0.05 3.29
CA THR A 203 -8.63 1.21 3.88
C THR A 203 -9.50 0.79 5.07
N ASP A 204 -10.21 -0.33 4.95
CA ASP A 204 -10.98 -0.89 6.06
C ASP A 204 -10.08 -1.28 7.24
N LEU A 205 -8.90 -1.86 6.97
CA LEU A 205 -7.92 -2.18 8.00
C LEU A 205 -7.43 -0.92 8.76
N ILE A 206 -7.19 0.18 8.04
CA ILE A 206 -6.80 1.46 8.67
C ILE A 206 -7.93 2.00 9.56
N ALA A 207 -9.18 1.87 9.14
CA ALA A 207 -10.31 2.28 9.96
C ALA A 207 -10.52 1.40 11.19
N ALA A 208 -10.29 0.09 11.08
CA ALA A 208 -10.30 -0.79 12.24
C ALA A 208 -9.22 -0.37 13.27
N ALA A 209 -8.02 -0.03 12.80
CA ALA A 209 -6.95 0.50 13.65
C ALA A 209 -7.33 1.86 14.28
N ALA A 210 -7.96 2.75 13.51
CA ALA A 210 -8.44 4.04 14.02
C ALA A 210 -9.49 3.87 15.14
N TYR A 211 -10.46 2.96 14.97
CA TYR A 211 -11.44 2.63 16.01
C TYR A 211 -10.77 2.08 17.28
N SER A 212 -9.80 1.17 17.11
CA SER A 212 -9.02 0.66 18.24
C SER A 212 -8.30 1.78 18.99
N SER A 213 -7.73 2.75 18.29
CA SER A 213 -7.01 3.88 18.89
C SER A 213 -7.88 4.81 19.74
N VAL A 214 -9.20 4.83 19.53
CA VAL A 214 -10.16 5.62 20.32
C VAL A 214 -10.94 4.77 21.34
N GLY A 215 -10.59 3.50 21.50
CA GLY A 215 -11.24 2.59 22.45
C GLY A 215 -12.54 1.97 21.94
N ASP A 216 -12.93 2.17 20.68
CA ASP A 216 -14.04 1.44 20.06
C ASP A 216 -13.58 0.04 19.63
N LEU A 217 -13.42 -0.83 20.62
CA LEU A 217 -12.90 -2.19 20.42
C LEU A 217 -13.90 -3.08 19.67
N ASP A 218 -15.21 -2.85 19.82
CA ASP A 218 -16.24 -3.62 19.14
C ASP A 218 -16.28 -3.29 17.65
N GLY A 219 -16.24 -2.00 17.30
CA GLY A 219 -16.12 -1.54 15.91
C GLY A 219 -14.81 -1.98 15.27
N ALA A 220 -13.69 -1.88 16.00
CA ALA A 220 -12.39 -2.35 15.53
C ALA A 220 -12.39 -3.85 15.23
N ARG A 221 -12.91 -4.67 16.15
CA ARG A 221 -13.00 -6.12 16.02
C ARG A 221 -13.85 -6.54 14.83
N ALA A 222 -15.08 -6.01 14.75
CA ALA A 222 -16.00 -6.37 13.67
C ALA A 222 -15.39 -6.10 12.30
N LEU A 223 -14.77 -4.92 12.13
CA LEU A 223 -14.15 -4.55 10.87
C LEU A 223 -12.87 -5.34 10.57
N ALA A 224 -12.01 -5.60 11.58
CA ALA A 224 -10.81 -6.40 11.40
C ALA A 224 -11.10 -7.87 11.08
N CYS A 225 -12.16 -8.47 11.64
CA CYS A 225 -12.64 -9.80 11.25
C CYS A 225 -13.07 -9.82 9.78
N SER A 226 -13.88 -8.84 9.35
CA SER A 226 -14.29 -8.73 7.95
C SER A 226 -13.08 -8.58 7.00
N VAL A 227 -12.09 -7.74 7.37
CA VAL A 227 -10.85 -7.61 6.61
C VAL A 227 -10.10 -8.94 6.54
N LEU A 228 -10.01 -9.68 7.65
CA LEU A 228 -9.30 -10.96 7.70
C LEU A 228 -9.92 -12.00 6.75
N ASP A 229 -11.25 -12.11 6.76
CA ASP A 229 -12.00 -13.02 5.89
C ASP A 229 -11.80 -12.65 4.42
N THR A 230 -12.02 -11.38 4.07
CA THR A 230 -11.82 -10.88 2.70
C THR A 230 -10.38 -11.04 2.23
N CYS A 231 -9.38 -10.85 3.09
CA CYS A 231 -7.98 -11.10 2.73
C CYS A 231 -7.71 -12.56 2.41
N SER A 232 -8.37 -13.47 3.12
CA SER A 232 -8.23 -14.92 2.92
C SER A 232 -8.85 -15.34 1.59
N GLU A 233 -10.01 -14.80 1.24
CA GLU A 233 -10.69 -15.02 -0.05
C GLU A 233 -9.89 -14.45 -1.23
N LEU A 234 -9.35 -13.24 -1.07
CA LEU A 234 -8.64 -12.51 -2.13
C LEU A 234 -7.14 -12.83 -2.22
N GLY A 235 -6.62 -13.72 -1.37
CA GLY A 235 -5.20 -14.09 -1.37
C GLY A 235 -4.24 -12.96 -0.95
N LEU A 236 -4.73 -11.99 -0.16
CA LEU A 236 -3.98 -10.81 0.30
C LEU A 236 -3.19 -11.11 1.59
N LEU A 237 -2.21 -12.01 1.49
CA LEU A 237 -1.45 -12.53 2.63
C LEU A 237 -0.87 -11.45 3.58
N PRO A 238 -0.26 -10.35 3.11
CA PRO A 238 0.26 -9.31 4.01
C PRO A 238 -0.83 -8.61 4.82
N LEU A 239 -2.00 -8.38 4.22
CA LEU A 239 -3.13 -7.74 4.92
C LEU A 239 -3.84 -8.74 5.84
N ARG A 240 -3.86 -10.03 5.49
CA ARG A 240 -4.31 -11.10 6.39
C ARG A 240 -3.48 -11.12 7.68
N TRP A 241 -2.15 -11.07 7.55
CA TRP A 241 -1.25 -10.98 8.69
C TRP A 241 -1.50 -9.71 9.52
N ALA A 242 -1.57 -8.53 8.88
CA ALA A 242 -1.78 -7.27 9.58
C ALA A 242 -3.14 -7.20 10.29
N SER A 243 -4.20 -7.76 9.71
CA SER A 243 -5.51 -7.85 10.36
C SER A 243 -5.49 -8.79 11.57
N ALA A 244 -4.84 -9.94 11.46
CA ALA A 244 -4.68 -10.86 12.57
C ALA A 244 -3.83 -10.26 13.71
N MET A 245 -2.80 -9.49 13.38
CA MET A 245 -2.02 -8.72 14.37
C MET A 245 -2.88 -7.71 15.11
N LEU A 246 -3.74 -6.97 14.41
CA LEU A 246 -4.65 -6.01 15.03
C LEU A 246 -5.64 -6.73 15.96
N LEU A 247 -6.26 -7.83 15.51
CA LEU A 247 -7.17 -8.64 16.31
C LEU A 247 -6.48 -9.16 17.58
N HIS A 248 -5.26 -9.69 17.44
CA HIS A 248 -4.46 -10.15 18.57
C HIS A 248 -4.18 -9.02 19.57
N GLY A 249 -3.82 -7.83 19.07
CA GLY A 249 -3.52 -6.64 19.89
C GLY A 249 -4.73 -6.10 20.67
N ILE A 250 -5.96 -6.33 20.19
CA ILE A 250 -7.20 -5.94 20.90
C ILE A 250 -7.78 -7.06 21.78
N GLY A 251 -7.04 -8.17 21.96
CA GLY A 251 -7.40 -9.24 22.89
C GLY A 251 -8.10 -10.45 22.27
N GLU A 252 -8.15 -10.58 20.94
CA GLU A 252 -8.59 -11.84 20.32
C GLU A 252 -7.55 -12.94 20.58
N GLY A 253 -7.99 -14.03 21.20
CA GLY A 253 -7.14 -15.09 21.75
C GLY A 253 -6.44 -15.98 20.70
N SER A 254 -6.32 -17.27 21.02
CA SER A 254 -5.48 -18.25 20.31
C SER A 254 -5.71 -18.37 18.79
N THR A 255 -6.89 -18.02 18.29
CA THR A 255 -7.20 -18.05 16.85
C THR A 255 -6.42 -16.99 16.07
N ALA A 256 -6.39 -15.75 16.56
CA ALA A 256 -5.67 -14.65 15.90
C ALA A 256 -4.16 -14.93 15.92
N GLU A 257 -3.63 -15.40 17.05
CA GLU A 257 -2.23 -15.81 17.22
C GLU A 257 -1.80 -16.88 16.20
N LYS A 258 -2.64 -17.91 16.00
CA LYS A 258 -2.37 -18.95 15.00
C LYS A 258 -2.31 -18.38 13.58
N VAL A 259 -3.24 -17.48 13.22
CA VAL A 259 -3.25 -16.85 11.90
C VAL A 259 -2.05 -15.94 11.69
N VAL A 260 -1.61 -15.22 12.73
CA VAL A 260 -0.36 -14.44 12.72
C VAL A 260 0.81 -15.34 12.40
N ALA A 261 0.99 -16.44 13.15
CA ALA A 261 2.11 -17.36 12.99
C ALA A 261 2.13 -18.02 11.60
N GLU A 262 0.97 -18.52 11.12
CA GLU A 262 0.85 -19.13 9.79
C GLU A 262 1.16 -18.14 8.66
N SER A 263 0.63 -16.92 8.77
CA SER A 263 0.83 -15.89 7.76
C SER A 263 2.28 -15.42 7.73
N ALA A 264 2.89 -15.19 8.90
CA ALA A 264 4.30 -14.83 9.04
C ALA A 264 5.22 -15.91 8.44
N ALA A 265 4.98 -17.19 8.76
CA ALA A 265 5.77 -18.29 8.21
C ALA A 265 5.67 -18.38 6.68
N LEU A 266 4.48 -18.13 6.10
CA LEU A 266 4.31 -18.11 4.65
C LEU A 266 4.95 -16.88 4.00
N LEU A 267 4.88 -15.71 4.63
CA LEU A 267 5.56 -14.49 4.17
C LEU A 267 7.08 -14.71 4.18
N GLY A 268 7.65 -15.28 5.25
CA GLY A 268 9.08 -15.59 5.34
C GLY A 268 9.55 -16.52 4.22
N ARG A 269 8.83 -17.62 3.96
CA ARG A 269 9.10 -18.52 2.81
C ARG A 269 9.03 -17.82 1.45
N ARG A 270 8.30 -16.70 1.36
CA ARG A 270 8.16 -15.87 0.15
C ARG A 270 9.08 -14.65 0.16
N GLY A 271 10.04 -14.58 1.08
CA GLY A 271 11.04 -13.53 1.19
C GLY A 271 10.58 -12.28 1.92
N GLY A 272 9.60 -12.39 2.82
CA GLY A 272 9.06 -11.33 3.66
C GLY A 272 9.14 -11.66 5.13
N ASP A 273 10.35 -11.76 5.66
CA ASP A 273 10.56 -12.01 7.08
C ASP A 273 10.03 -10.81 7.89
N VAL A 274 8.82 -10.96 8.39
CA VAL A 274 8.19 -9.99 9.30
C VAL A 274 8.93 -10.04 10.63
N ILE A 275 9.32 -8.88 11.14
CA ILE A 275 9.82 -8.78 12.51
C ILE A 275 8.64 -9.12 13.42
N ALA A 276 8.74 -10.21 14.17
CA ALA A 276 7.76 -10.52 15.21
C ALA A 276 7.78 -9.38 16.24
N VAL A 277 6.64 -8.73 16.42
CA VAL A 277 6.41 -7.72 17.46
C VAL A 277 6.05 -8.42 18.76
#